data_AF-A0A3N2FGH5-F1
#
_entry.id   AF-A0A3N2FGH5-F1
#
_cell.length_a   1.000
_cell.length_b   1.000
_cell.length_c   1.000
_cell.angle_alpha   90.00
_cell.angle_beta   90.00
_cell.angle_gamma   90.00
#
_symmetry.space_group_name_H-M   'P 1'
#
loop_
_entity.id
_entity.type
_entity.pdbx_description
1 polymer ?
#
loop_
_entity_poly.entity_id
_entity_poly.type
_entity_poly.pdbx_seq_one_letter_code
_entity_poly.pdbx_strand_id
1 'polypeptide(L)'
;MHGTEHWAPDFLRLAGPAHHDADFACSTTLDGVTGSLCVTEGLLVLGGTQPTVRLRALDIRSWWDTSTGGTFSLAVESGARHSVVLLSQFRGATVVAMTQAFGPRKRRAAA
;
A
#
# COMPACT_ATOMS: atom_id res chain seq x y z
N MET A 1 -30.48 6.16 -31.52
CA MET A 1 -30.19 6.39 -30.10
C MET A 1 -29.10 5.42 -29.68
N HIS A 2 -27.83 5.87 -29.66
CA HIS A 2 -26.72 5.09 -29.11
C HIS A 2 -26.30 5.79 -27.81
N GLY A 3 -26.64 5.19 -26.67
CA GLY A 3 -26.17 5.64 -25.38
C GLY A 3 -24.70 5.28 -25.24
N THR A 4 -23.83 6.27 -25.31
CA THR A 4 -22.44 6.15 -24.91
C THR A 4 -22.42 6.02 -23.38
N GLU A 5 -22.25 4.80 -22.90
CA GLU A 5 -21.92 4.52 -21.50
C GLU A 5 -20.61 5.25 -21.17
N HIS A 6 -20.73 6.44 -20.59
CA HIS A 6 -19.64 7.15 -19.93
C HIS A 6 -19.27 6.35 -18.69
N TRP A 7 -18.51 5.27 -18.87
CA TRP A 7 -17.86 4.57 -17.77
C TRP A 7 -16.91 5.57 -17.11
N ALA A 8 -17.19 5.93 -15.86
CA ALA A 8 -16.51 7.02 -15.18
C ALA A 8 -14.98 6.80 -15.16
N PRO A 9 -14.17 7.79 -15.55
CA PRO A 9 -12.71 7.68 -15.53
C PRO A 9 -12.14 7.57 -14.11
N ASP A 10 -12.95 7.88 -13.09
CA ASP A 10 -12.57 7.97 -11.68
C ASP A 10 -12.86 6.69 -10.88
N PHE A 11 -13.22 5.59 -11.55
CA PHE A 11 -13.40 4.32 -10.85
C PHE A 11 -12.05 3.80 -10.34
N LEU A 12 -11.90 3.85 -9.02
CA LEU A 12 -10.96 3.05 -8.23
C LEU A 12 -11.05 1.58 -8.65
N ARG A 13 -10.18 1.16 -9.57
CA ARG A 13 -10.01 -0.27 -9.85
C ARG A 13 -9.27 -0.88 -8.66
N LEU A 14 -10.02 -1.46 -7.73
CA LEU A 14 -9.49 -2.28 -6.64
C LEU A 14 -8.75 -3.47 -7.28
N ALA A 15 -7.44 -3.54 -7.05
CA ALA A 15 -6.52 -4.36 -7.82
C ALA A 15 -6.67 -5.87 -7.62
N GLY A 16 -6.55 -6.60 -8.73
CA GLY A 16 -5.87 -7.92 -8.82
C GLY A 16 -6.50 -9.09 -8.05
N PRO A 17 -6.00 -10.32 -8.24
CA PRO A 17 -6.46 -11.46 -7.46
C PRO A 17 -6.24 -11.16 -5.97
N ALA A 18 -7.33 -11.11 -5.21
CA ALA A 18 -7.29 -10.92 -3.77
C ALA A 18 -6.33 -11.94 -3.17
N HIS A 19 -5.28 -11.47 -2.50
CA HIS A 19 -4.58 -12.33 -1.56
C HIS A 19 -5.58 -12.60 -0.45
N HIS A 20 -6.08 -13.84 -0.39
CA HIS A 20 -7.09 -14.27 0.59
C HIS A 20 -6.63 -14.05 2.06
N ASP A 21 -5.33 -13.83 2.27
CA ASP A 21 -4.69 -13.59 3.56
C ASP A 21 -4.21 -12.13 3.76
N ALA A 22 -4.69 -11.17 2.95
CA ALA A 22 -4.31 -9.76 3.10
C ALA A 22 -5.07 -9.07 4.23
N ASP A 23 -4.34 -8.56 5.22
CA ASP A 23 -4.87 -7.71 6.28
C ASP A 23 -5.29 -6.33 5.75
N PHE A 24 -4.59 -5.87 4.71
CA PHE A 24 -4.90 -4.63 4.01
C PHE A 24 -4.38 -4.66 2.58
N ALA A 25 -5.18 -4.23 1.62
CA ALA A 25 -4.75 -4.02 0.25
C ALA A 25 -5.37 -2.77 -0.35
N CYS A 26 -4.58 -1.99 -1.08
CA CYS A 26 -5.07 -0.87 -1.85
C CYS A 26 -4.26 -0.69 -3.14
N SER A 27 -4.89 -0.08 -4.13
CA SER A 27 -4.26 0.28 -5.39
C SER A 27 -4.75 1.63 -5.86
N THR A 28 -3.91 2.29 -6.62
CA THR A 28 -4.16 3.60 -7.22
C THR A 28 -3.64 3.55 -8.65
N THR A 29 -4.41 4.11 -9.58
CA THR A 29 -3.90 4.53 -10.88
C THR A 29 -4.35 5.98 -11.07
N LEU A 30 -3.39 6.91 -11.18
CA LEU A 30 -3.64 8.34 -11.40
C LEU A 30 -2.63 8.86 -12.42
N ASP A 31 -3.10 9.55 -13.47
CA ASP A 31 -2.26 10.12 -14.52
C ASP A 31 -1.21 9.15 -15.11
N GLY A 32 -1.58 7.86 -15.23
CA GLY A 32 -0.70 6.79 -15.71
C GLY A 32 0.28 6.23 -14.67
N VAL A 33 0.36 6.82 -13.48
CA VAL A 33 1.12 6.28 -12.34
C VAL A 33 0.27 5.26 -11.61
N THR A 34 0.74 4.01 -11.58
CA THR A 34 0.11 2.94 -10.80
C THR A 34 0.94 2.65 -9.57
N GLY A 35 0.27 2.52 -8.42
CA GLY A 35 0.85 2.05 -7.17
C GLY A 35 -0.09 1.06 -6.49
N SER A 36 0.45 0.02 -5.88
CA SER A 36 -0.31 -0.89 -5.05
C SER A 36 0.46 -1.30 -3.81
N LEU A 37 -0.30 -1.63 -2.79
CA LEU A 37 0.20 -2.05 -1.48
C LEU A 37 -0.66 -3.22 -1.03
N CYS A 38 -0.02 -4.28 -0.57
CA CYS A 38 -0.67 -5.38 0.13
C CYS A 38 0.14 -5.70 1.38
N VAL A 39 -0.52 -5.67 2.52
CA VAL A 39 0.02 -5.97 3.84
C VAL A 39 -0.58 -7.30 4.30
N THR A 40 0.27 -8.16 4.82
CA THR A 40 -0.07 -9.40 5.51
C THR A 40 0.74 -9.47 6.80
N GLU A 41 0.43 -10.40 7.70
CA GLU A 41 1.16 -10.61 8.97
C GLU A 41 2.69 -10.79 8.79
N GLY A 42 3.12 -11.37 7.65
CA GLY A 42 4.53 -11.71 7.42
C GLY A 42 5.20 -11.05 6.21
N LEU A 43 4.42 -10.44 5.32
CA LEU A 43 4.88 -9.93 4.03
C LEU A 43 4.25 -8.58 3.70
N LEU A 44 5.08 -7.73 3.10
CA LEU A 44 4.69 -6.51 2.44
C LEU A 44 4.93 -6.64 0.94
N VAL A 45 3.92 -6.34 0.14
CA VAL A 45 4.03 -6.33 -1.32
C VAL A 45 3.78 -4.92 -1.82
N LEU A 46 4.76 -4.36 -2.52
CA LEU A 46 4.68 -3.06 -3.18
C LEU A 46 4.63 -3.28 -4.69
N GLY A 47 3.59 -2.80 -5.35
CA GLY A 47 3.46 -2.83 -6.80
C GLY A 47 3.42 -1.44 -7.42
N GLY A 48 3.74 -1.36 -8.71
CA GLY A 48 3.62 -0.13 -9.47
C GLY A 48 3.95 -0.32 -10.95
N THR A 49 4.54 0.68 -11.59
CA THR A 49 4.97 0.66 -13.00
C THR A 49 6.21 -0.22 -13.26
N GLN A 50 6.88 -0.66 -12.20
CA GLN A 50 8.10 -1.46 -12.18
C GLN A 50 7.89 -2.72 -11.32
N PRO A 51 8.80 -3.73 -11.35
CA PRO A 51 8.51 -5.05 -10.79
C PRO A 51 8.06 -5.00 -9.34
N THR A 52 7.06 -5.82 -9.03
CA THR A 52 6.51 -5.99 -7.70
C THR A 52 7.62 -6.36 -6.71
N VAL A 53 7.78 -5.57 -5.65
CA VAL A 53 8.72 -5.82 -4.56
C VAL A 53 7.99 -6.58 -3.46
N ARG A 54 8.58 -7.67 -2.98
CA ARG A 54 8.07 -8.46 -1.86
C ARG A 54 9.08 -8.41 -0.73
N LEU A 55 8.68 -7.90 0.42
CA LEU A 55 9.53 -7.71 1.59
C LEU A 55 8.98 -8.57 2.74
N ARG A 56 9.85 -9.31 3.42
CA ARG A 56 9.45 -10.03 4.64
C ARG A 56 9.45 -9.04 5.81
N ALA A 57 8.51 -9.21 6.73
CA ALA A 57 8.41 -8.40 7.94
C ALA A 57 9.73 -8.29 8.71
N LEU A 58 10.48 -9.41 8.79
CA LEU A 58 11.77 -9.50 9.48
C LEU A 58 12.88 -8.67 8.82
N ASP A 59 12.76 -8.38 7.53
CA ASP A 59 13.75 -7.62 6.78
C ASP A 59 13.46 -6.10 6.83
N ILE A 60 12.24 -5.70 7.21
CA ILE A 60 11.83 -4.28 7.29
C ILE A 60 12.40 -3.66 8.57
N ARG A 61 13.24 -2.64 8.41
CA ARG A 61 13.88 -1.90 9.51
C ARG A 61 13.08 -0.68 9.92
N SER A 62 12.55 0.03 8.94
CA SER A 62 11.83 1.28 9.16
C SER A 62 10.86 1.53 8.00
N TRP A 63 9.83 2.31 8.26
CA TRP A 63 8.92 2.82 7.23
C TRP A 63 8.42 4.20 7.65
N TRP A 64 8.07 5.01 6.66
CA TRP A 64 7.50 6.33 6.88
C TRP A 64 6.66 6.73 5.68
N ASP A 65 5.72 7.63 5.91
CA ASP A 65 4.91 8.21 4.86
C ASP A 65 5.18 9.71 4.70
N THR A 66 4.97 10.23 3.50
CA THR A 66 5.06 11.66 3.21
C THR A 66 3.88 12.05 2.34
N SER A 67 3.08 13.00 2.81
CA SER A 67 1.89 13.48 2.10
C SER A 67 2.25 14.61 1.14
N THR A 68 1.71 14.55 -0.08
CA THR A 68 1.92 15.56 -1.11
C THR A 68 0.63 15.74 -1.92
N GLY A 69 -0.18 16.73 -1.53
CA GLY A 69 -1.45 17.03 -2.19
C GLY A 69 -2.41 15.84 -2.18
N GLY A 70 -2.89 15.45 -3.37
CA GLY A 70 -3.82 14.33 -3.55
C GLY A 70 -3.21 12.93 -3.38
N THR A 71 -1.90 12.83 -3.13
CA THR A 71 -1.18 11.57 -2.98
C THR A 71 -0.36 11.53 -1.69
N PHE A 72 0.07 10.34 -1.31
CA PHE A 72 1.14 10.14 -0.36
C PHE A 72 2.15 9.11 -0.89
N SER A 73 3.40 9.26 -0.48
CA SER A 73 4.45 8.29 -0.71
C SER A 73 4.66 7.48 0.57
N LEU A 74 4.66 6.15 0.45
CA LEU A 74 5.14 5.25 1.49
C LEU A 74 6.55 4.81 1.14
N ALA A 75 7.49 5.01 2.05
CA ALA A 75 8.85 4.51 1.94
C ALA A 75 9.11 3.41 2.97
N VAL A 76 9.83 2.37 2.57
CA VAL A 76 10.16 1.19 3.39
C VAL A 76 11.63 0.87 3.23
N GLU A 77 12.32 0.65 4.34
CA GLU A 77 13.73 0.28 4.36
C GLU A 77 13.89 -1.21 4.71
N SER A 78 14.47 -1.99 3.82
CA SER A 78 14.69 -3.44 4.01
C SER A 78 16.01 -3.96 3.43
N GLY A 79 17.07 -3.16 3.59
CA GLY A 79 18.38 -3.36 2.92
C GLY A 79 18.59 -2.43 1.72
N ALA A 80 17.49 -2.01 1.09
CA ALA A 80 17.40 -0.85 0.21
C ALA A 80 16.15 -0.05 0.57
N ARG A 81 16.04 1.18 0.03
CA ARG A 81 14.82 1.98 0.14
C ARG A 81 13.87 1.66 -1.01
N HIS A 82 12.67 1.22 -0.67
CA HIS A 82 11.58 0.98 -1.60
C HIS A 82 10.49 2.03 -1.37
N SER A 83 9.80 2.44 -2.43
CA SER A 83 8.72 3.43 -2.30
C SER A 83 7.57 3.14 -3.24
N VAL A 84 6.35 3.42 -2.78
CA VAL A 84 5.14 3.41 -3.58
C VAL A 84 4.38 4.73 -3.39
N VAL A 85 3.69 5.19 -4.43
CA VAL A 85 2.81 6.36 -4.38
C VAL A 85 1.37 5.89 -4.49
N LEU A 86 0.52 6.39 -3.60
CA LEU A 86 -0.89 6.03 -3.47
C LEU A 86 -1.73 7.29 -3.26
N LEU A 87 -3.05 7.21 -3.48
CA LEU A 87 -3.94 8.33 -3.20
C LEU A 87 -4.06 8.61 -1.71
N SER A 88 -4.14 9.89 -1.34
CA SER A 88 -4.21 10.36 0.05
C SER A 88 -5.37 9.74 0.85
N GLN A 89 -6.49 9.37 0.20
CA GLN A 89 -7.60 8.68 0.88
C GLN A 89 -7.20 7.34 1.53
N PHE A 90 -6.15 6.67 1.03
CA PHE A 90 -5.66 5.42 1.59
C PHE A 90 -4.67 5.60 2.73
N ARG A 91 -4.18 6.83 2.96
CA ARG A 91 -3.10 7.10 3.90
C ARG A 91 -3.41 6.60 5.31
N GLY A 92 -4.58 6.96 5.84
CA GLY A 92 -4.97 6.59 7.21
C GLY A 92 -5.00 5.07 7.41
N ALA A 93 -5.68 4.36 6.51
CA ALA A 93 -5.76 2.89 6.55
C ALA A 93 -4.39 2.23 6.35
N THR A 94 -3.57 2.78 5.46
CA THR A 94 -2.18 2.31 5.22
C THR A 94 -1.33 2.46 6.48
N VAL A 95 -1.36 3.62 7.14
CA VAL A 95 -0.60 3.88 8.38
C VAL A 95 -1.03 2.91 9.48
N VAL A 96 -2.33 2.65 9.64
CA VAL A 96 -2.83 1.69 10.62
C VAL A 96 -2.33 0.28 10.31
N ALA A 97 -2.48 -0.19 9.07
CA ALA A 97 -2.04 -1.52 8.67
C ALA A 97 -0.51 -1.70 8.84
N MET A 98 0.28 -0.73 8.39
CA MET A 98 1.74 -0.74 8.54
C MET A 98 2.17 -0.68 10.01
N THR A 99 1.46 0.05 10.87
CA THR A 99 1.74 0.11 12.31
C THR A 99 1.41 -1.21 13.00
N GLN A 100 0.32 -1.86 12.59
CA GLN A 100 -0.06 -3.15 13.17
C GLN A 100 0.91 -4.26 12.75
N ALA A 101 1.28 -4.32 11.47
CA ALA A 101 2.15 -5.37 10.93
C ALA A 101 3.64 -5.13 11.23
N PHE A 102 4.10 -3.87 11.15
CA PHE A 102 5.53 -3.50 11.17
C PHE A 102 5.85 -2.37 12.16
N GLY A 103 4.94 -2.06 13.07
CA GLY A 103 5.19 -1.10 14.15
C GLY A 103 5.91 -1.70 15.35
N PRO A 104 6.29 -0.88 16.34
CA PRO A 104 6.89 -1.36 17.57
C PRO A 104 5.99 -2.40 18.24
N ARG A 105 6.52 -3.60 18.50
CA ARG A 105 5.80 -4.62 19.27
C ARG A 105 5.49 -4.03 20.65
N LYS A 106 4.20 -3.88 20.98
CA LYS A 106 3.80 -3.56 22.35
C LYS A 106 4.39 -4.65 23.23
N ARG A 107 5.37 -4.29 24.04
CA ARG A 107 5.94 -5.20 25.04
C ARG A 107 4.75 -5.62 25.90
N ARG A 108 4.32 -6.88 25.76
CA ARG A 108 3.28 -7.42 26.62
C ARG A 108 3.90 -7.43 28.02
N ALA A 109 3.52 -6.46 28.86
CA ALA A 109 3.94 -6.45 30.24
C ALA A 109 3.49 -7.81 30.82
N ALA A 110 4.46 -8.61 31.27
CA ALA A 110 4.15 -9.82 32.00
C ALA A 110 3.36 -9.38 33.25
N ALA A 111 2.10 -9.82 33.31
CA ALA A 111 1.29 -9.77 34.51
C ALA A 111 1.36 -11.15 35.17
#